data_AF-A0A3D1QE26-F1
#
_entry.id   AF-A0A3D1QE26-F1
#
_cell.length_a   1.000
_cell.length_b   1.000
_cell.length_c   1.000
_cell.angle_alpha   90.00
_cell.angle_beta   90.00
_cell.angle_gamma   90.00
#
_symmetry.space_group_name_H-M   'P 1'
#
loop_
_entity.id
_entity.type
_entity.pdbx_description
1 polymer ?
#
loop_
_entity_poly.entity_id
_entity_poly.type
_entity_poly.pdbx_seq_one_letter_code
_entity_poly.pdbx_strand_id
1 'polypeptide(L)'
;MKQFKMVTVVSNPRLAADTVLISSKLANDYDTEDLPQLILKVGQLRKTLKPKINQKVKNTDLISLNPSTMRRLCLSSGRKYGFYIGEGEIKLGPVVGILSESSGDPNRPFYGQSNFFRQMIIHARRLGQICFGFNTSG
;
A
#
# COMPACT_ATOMS: atom_id res chain seq x y z
N MET A 1 -21.93 -0.14 -7.20
CA MET A 1 -20.44 -0.16 -7.17
C MET A 1 -19.99 -0.64 -5.80
N LYS A 2 -19.14 -1.67 -5.70
CA LYS A 2 -18.54 -2.04 -4.41
C LYS A 2 -17.68 -0.87 -3.92
N GLN A 3 -17.98 -0.34 -2.73
CA GLN A 3 -17.23 0.77 -2.15
C GLN A 3 -15.78 0.29 -1.90
N PHE A 4 -14.80 0.97 -2.52
CA PHE A 4 -13.39 0.69 -2.23
C PHE A 4 -13.12 1.07 -0.77
N LYS A 5 -12.91 0.07 0.08
CA LYS A 5 -12.46 0.30 1.45
C LYS A 5 -10.99 0.74 1.41
N MET A 6 -10.63 1.62 2.33
CA MET A 6 -9.27 2.16 2.44
C MET A 6 -8.67 1.84 3.80
N VAL A 7 -7.40 1.46 3.80
CA VAL A 7 -6.63 1.18 5.00
C VAL A 7 -5.49 2.17 5.13
N THR A 8 -5.26 2.68 6.34
CA THR A 8 -4.10 3.52 6.61
C THR A 8 -2.89 2.62 6.87
N VAL A 9 -1.78 2.85 6.18
CA VAL A 9 -0.52 2.12 6.44
C VAL A 9 0.44 3.03 7.17
N VAL A 10 0.95 2.57 8.32
CA VAL A 10 1.89 3.32 9.15
C VAL A 10 3.18 2.54 9.39
N SER A 11 4.27 3.27 9.54
CA SER A 11 5.55 2.70 9.91
C SER A 11 5.63 2.47 11.42
N ASN A 12 6.10 1.30 11.83
CA ASN A 12 6.42 0.99 13.21
C ASN A 12 7.81 0.31 13.28
N PRO A 13 8.87 1.07 13.62
CA PRO A 13 10.24 0.56 13.72
C PRO A 13 10.44 -0.55 14.76
N ARG A 14 9.53 -0.65 15.75
CA ARG A 14 9.60 -1.66 16.82
C ARG A 14 9.04 -3.02 16.40
N LEU A 15 8.38 -3.12 15.23
CA LEU A 15 7.92 -4.40 14.71
C LEU A 15 9.07 -5.15 14.03
N ALA A 16 9.09 -6.48 14.18
CA ALA A 16 9.96 -7.31 13.37
C ALA A 16 9.58 -7.21 11.88
N ALA A 17 10.56 -7.37 10.98
CA ALA A 17 10.35 -7.20 9.53
C ALA A 17 9.41 -8.25 8.91
N ASP A 18 9.22 -9.39 9.56
CA ASP A 18 8.31 -10.48 9.18
C ASP A 18 6.94 -10.37 9.86
N THR A 19 6.66 -9.27 10.57
CA THR A 19 5.41 -9.09 11.32
C THR A 19 4.56 -7.99 10.69
N VAL A 20 3.24 -8.21 10.68
CA VAL A 20 2.23 -7.18 10.37
C VAL A 20 1.36 -6.97 11.59
N LEU A 21 1.17 -5.71 11.97
CA LEU A 21 0.25 -5.36 13.06
C LEU A 21 -1.03 -4.79 12.45
N ILE A 22 -2.15 -5.47 12.66
CA ILE A 22 -3.47 -5.16 12.08
C ILE A 22 -4.36 -4.62 13.20
N SER A 23 -5.20 -3.60 12.93
CA SER A 23 -6.18 -3.14 13.91
C SER A 23 -7.19 -4.23 14.27
N SER A 24 -7.72 -4.21 15.50
CA SER A 24 -8.73 -5.20 15.90
C SER A 24 -9.98 -5.12 15.02
N LYS A 25 -10.33 -3.92 14.53
CA LYS A 25 -11.40 -3.75 13.54
C LYS A 25 -11.17 -4.61 12.29
N LEU A 26 -10.00 -4.47 11.66
CA LEU A 26 -9.67 -5.22 10.45
C LEU A 26 -9.59 -6.71 10.71
N ALA A 27 -9.10 -7.10 11.90
CA ALA A 27 -9.00 -8.50 12.26
C ALA A 27 -10.38 -9.15 12.40
N ASN A 28 -11.32 -8.47 13.06
CA ASN A 28 -12.70 -8.91 13.25
C ASN A 28 -13.50 -8.88 11.95
N ASP A 29 -13.36 -7.81 11.15
CA ASP A 29 -14.14 -7.64 9.91
C ASP A 29 -13.77 -8.67 8.83
N TYR A 30 -12.65 -9.40 8.98
CA TYR A 30 -12.08 -10.31 7.97
C TYR A 30 -11.51 -11.63 8.55
N ASP A 31 -11.87 -11.98 9.79
CA ASP A 31 -11.46 -13.23 10.46
C ASP A 31 -9.95 -13.53 10.39
N THR A 32 -9.10 -12.50 10.52
CA THR A 32 -7.63 -12.69 10.42
C THR A 32 -6.97 -13.07 11.74
N GLU A 33 -7.74 -13.30 12.80
CA GLU A 33 -7.22 -13.49 14.17
C GLU A 33 -6.43 -14.80 14.31
N ASP A 34 -6.91 -15.86 13.66
CA ASP A 34 -6.36 -17.20 13.78
C ASP A 34 -5.40 -17.57 12.64
N LEU A 35 -5.09 -16.62 11.75
CA LEU A 35 -4.19 -16.88 10.63
C LEU A 35 -2.75 -17.00 11.13
N PRO A 36 -2.08 -18.16 10.94
CA PRO A 36 -0.69 -18.31 11.36
C PRO A 36 0.25 -17.40 10.54
N GLN A 37 -0.13 -17.14 9.28
CA GLN A 37 0.57 -16.27 8.35
C GLN A 37 -0.43 -15.58 7.42
N LEU A 38 -0.02 -14.43 6.92
CA LEU A 38 -0.75 -13.62 5.96
C LEU A 38 0.20 -13.18 4.83
N ILE A 39 -0.28 -13.20 3.59
CA ILE A 39 0.46 -12.65 2.45
C ILE A 39 0.00 -11.21 2.19
N LEU A 40 0.90 -10.24 2.35
CA LEU A 40 0.67 -8.86 1.93
C LEU A 40 1.14 -8.67 0.48
N LYS A 41 0.23 -8.28 -0.40
CA LYS A 41 0.47 -8.03 -1.84
C LYS A 41 0.35 -6.55 -2.18
N VAL A 42 1.30 -6.04 -2.95
CA VAL A 42 1.30 -4.68 -3.52
C VAL A 42 1.72 -4.77 -4.99
N GLY A 43 0.74 -4.78 -5.90
CA GLY A 43 1.00 -5.11 -7.31
C GLY A 43 1.58 -6.52 -7.46
N GLN A 44 2.76 -6.63 -8.04
CA GLN A 44 3.51 -7.90 -8.16
C GLN A 44 4.36 -8.21 -6.92
N LEU A 45 4.56 -7.25 -6.02
CA LEU A 45 5.34 -7.43 -4.80
C LEU A 45 4.51 -8.20 -3.78
N ARG A 46 5.13 -9.17 -3.11
CA ARG A 46 4.50 -9.97 -2.06
C ARG A 46 5.43 -10.20 -0.89
N LYS A 47 4.87 -10.25 0.31
CA LYS A 47 5.59 -10.62 1.53
C LYS A 47 4.69 -11.39 2.46
N THR A 48 5.14 -12.58 2.86
CA THR A 48 4.52 -13.36 3.93
C THR A 48 4.91 -12.77 5.28
N LEU A 49 3.91 -12.55 6.14
CA LEU A 49 4.00 -11.87 7.42
C LEU A 49 3.21 -12.63 8.49
N LYS A 50 3.68 -12.59 9.73
CA LYS A 50 2.96 -13.07 10.91
C LYS A 50 2.01 -11.97 11.39
N PRO A 51 0.68 -12.19 11.43
CA PRO A 51 -0.24 -11.19 11.93
C PRO A 51 -0.13 -11.05 13.45
N LYS A 52 -0.25 -9.81 13.91
CA LYS A 52 -0.48 -9.46 15.32
C LYS A 52 -1.64 -8.46 15.36
N ILE A 53 -2.48 -8.56 16.38
CA ILE A 53 -3.64 -7.69 16.53
C ILE A 53 -3.30 -6.53 17.46
N ASN A 54 -3.58 -5.30 17.01
CA ASN A 54 -3.49 -4.11 17.82
C ASN A 54 -4.83 -3.85 18.53
N GLN A 55 -4.99 -4.41 19.72
CA GLN A 55 -6.20 -4.23 20.54
C GLN A 55 -6.44 -2.78 21.00
N LYS A 56 -5.42 -1.90 20.94
CA LYS A 56 -5.56 -0.48 21.29
C LYS A 56 -6.28 0.33 20.21
N VAL A 57 -6.26 -0.13 18.97
CA VAL A 57 -6.84 0.58 17.83
C VAL A 57 -8.08 -0.18 17.36
N LYS A 58 -9.24 0.26 17.87
CA LYS A 58 -10.51 -0.46 17.72
C LYS A 58 -11.42 0.00 16.58
N ASN A 59 -11.29 1.25 16.14
CA ASN A 59 -12.29 1.88 15.26
C ASN A 59 -11.74 2.36 13.92
N THR A 60 -10.53 1.96 13.54
CA THR A 60 -9.90 2.40 12.30
C THR A 60 -9.26 1.26 11.55
N ASP A 61 -9.35 1.26 10.23
CA ASP A 61 -8.62 0.35 9.36
C ASP A 61 -7.15 0.79 9.30
N LEU A 62 -6.28 0.06 10.01
CA LEU A 62 -4.88 0.39 10.18
C LEU A 62 -4.01 -0.86 10.03
N ILE A 63 -2.96 -0.74 9.21
CA ILE A 63 -1.88 -1.73 9.10
C ILE A 63 -0.57 -1.04 9.50
N SER A 64 0.17 -1.64 10.42
CA SER A 64 1.52 -1.19 10.77
C SER A 64 2.56 -2.19 10.33
N LEU A 65 3.64 -1.68 9.74
CA LEU A 65 4.73 -2.48 9.18
C LEU A 65 6.08 -1.92 9.61
N ASN A 66 7.10 -2.79 9.65
CA ASN A 66 8.47 -2.32 9.79
C ASN A 66 8.86 -1.41 8.59
N PRO A 67 9.60 -0.30 8.79
CA PRO A 67 10.08 0.55 7.71
C PRO A 67 10.81 -0.17 6.57
N SER A 68 11.59 -1.22 6.86
CA SER A 68 12.26 -2.01 5.81
C SER A 68 11.27 -2.76 4.92
N THR A 69 10.21 -3.31 5.52
CA THR A 69 9.15 -4.02 4.80
C THR A 69 8.34 -3.04 3.95
N MET A 70 8.04 -1.86 4.47
CA MET A 70 7.38 -0.80 3.70
C MET A 70 8.19 -0.37 2.48
N ARG A 71 9.49 -0.11 2.64
CA ARG A 71 10.38 0.25 1.53
C ARG A 71 10.39 -0.83 0.45
N ARG A 72 10.50 -2.10 0.83
CA ARG A 72 10.47 -3.24 -0.10
C ARG A 72 9.16 -3.38 -0.86
N LEU A 73 8.05 -2.95 -0.26
CA LEU A 73 6.72 -2.97 -0.87
C LEU A 73 6.33 -1.62 -1.51
N CYS A 74 7.25 -0.66 -1.58
CA CYS A 74 7.01 0.68 -2.11
C CYS A 74 5.85 1.43 -1.42
N LEU A 75 5.64 1.18 -0.13
CA LEU A 75 4.60 1.83 0.68
C LEU A 75 5.16 3.06 1.41
N SER A 76 4.32 4.07 1.61
CA SER A 76 4.66 5.28 2.37
C SER A 76 3.84 5.33 3.67
N SER A 77 4.50 5.72 4.76
CA SER A 77 3.84 5.86 6.07
C SER A 77 2.80 6.98 6.05
N GLY A 78 1.69 6.77 6.76
CA GLY A 78 0.59 7.73 6.88
C GLY A 78 -0.32 7.80 5.67
N ARG A 79 -0.09 6.98 4.62
CA ARG A 79 -0.94 6.96 3.42
C ARG A 79 -2.09 5.99 3.57
N LYS A 80 -3.20 6.34 2.91
CA LYS A 80 -4.35 5.46 2.71
C LYS A 80 -4.22 4.74 1.37
N TYR A 81 -4.49 3.45 1.39
CA TYR A 81 -4.47 2.59 0.22
C TYR A 81 -5.81 1.88 0.10
N GLY A 82 -6.28 1.69 -1.14
CA GLY A 82 -7.36 0.75 -1.42
C GLY A 82 -6.89 -0.64 -1.03
N PHE A 83 -7.80 -1.45 -0.47
CA PHE A 83 -7.44 -2.80 -0.07
C PHE A 83 -8.54 -3.82 -0.30
N TYR A 84 -8.11 -5.08 -0.35
CA TYR A 84 -8.94 -6.27 -0.33
C TYR A 84 -8.30 -7.28 0.64
N ILE A 85 -9.12 -7.96 1.45
CA ILE A 85 -8.69 -9.06 2.32
C ILE A 85 -9.54 -10.27 1.99
N GLY A 86 -8.88 -11.41 1.82
CA GLY A 86 -9.51 -12.70 1.56
C GLY A 86 -8.45 -13.80 1.42
N GLU A 87 -8.82 -15.04 1.72
CA GLU A 87 -7.97 -16.23 1.50
C GLU A 87 -6.58 -16.16 2.16
N GLY A 88 -6.47 -15.50 3.33
CA GLY A 88 -5.18 -15.32 4.01
C GLY A 88 -4.27 -14.26 3.38
N GLU A 89 -4.81 -13.41 2.51
CA GLU A 89 -4.08 -12.36 1.82
C GLU A 89 -4.66 -10.97 2.10
N ILE A 90 -3.77 -9.97 2.19
CA ILE A 90 -4.14 -8.54 2.10
C ILE A 90 -3.54 -8.02 0.80
N LYS A 91 -4.37 -7.53 -0.11
CA LYS A 91 -3.95 -6.87 -1.34
C LYS A 91 -4.15 -5.36 -1.22
N LEU A 92 -3.08 -4.58 -1.36
CA LEU A 92 -3.14 -3.12 -1.45
C LEU A 92 -3.07 -2.67 -2.92
N GLY A 93 -3.91 -1.71 -3.28
CA GLY A 93 -4.04 -1.21 -4.66
C GLY A 93 -5.50 -1.03 -5.10
N PRO A 94 -5.77 -0.79 -6.40
CA PRO A 94 -4.99 -1.25 -7.55
C PRO A 94 -3.70 -0.48 -7.83
N VAL A 95 -2.80 -1.11 -8.61
CA VAL A 95 -1.54 -0.53 -9.07
C VAL A 95 -1.69 -0.06 -10.52
N VAL A 96 -1.27 1.17 -10.79
CA VAL A 96 -1.30 1.80 -12.12
C VAL A 96 0.13 2.09 -12.55
N GLY A 97 0.55 1.49 -13.68
CA GLY A 97 1.82 1.82 -14.32
C GLY A 97 1.63 2.89 -15.38
N ILE A 98 2.50 3.90 -15.37
CA ILE A 98 2.51 5.00 -16.33
C ILE A 98 3.82 4.89 -17.10
N LEU A 99 3.75 4.50 -18.37
CA LEU A 99 4.92 4.50 -19.25
C LEU A 99 5.03 5.86 -19.93
N SER A 100 6.18 6.52 -19.80
CA SER A 100 6.43 7.81 -20.43
C SER A 100 7.93 8.03 -20.64
N GLU A 101 8.30 8.78 -21.67
CA GLU A 101 9.69 9.18 -21.90
C GLU A 101 10.15 10.15 -20.81
N SER A 102 11.30 9.87 -20.19
CA SER A 102 11.92 10.80 -19.26
C SER A 102 12.63 11.92 -20.00
N SER A 103 12.52 13.13 -19.46
CA SER A 103 13.24 14.31 -19.98
C SER A 103 14.63 14.53 -19.39
N GLY A 104 14.96 13.82 -18.30
CA GLY A 104 16.15 14.11 -17.50
C GLY A 104 16.06 15.43 -16.68
N ASP A 105 15.06 16.28 -16.91
CA ASP A 105 14.80 17.48 -16.11
C ASP A 105 13.96 17.11 -14.86
N PRO A 106 14.50 17.27 -13.63
CA PRO A 106 13.78 16.97 -12.40
C PRO A 106 12.47 17.74 -12.23
N ASN A 107 12.36 18.93 -12.83
CA ASN A 107 11.16 19.76 -12.76
C ASN A 107 10.11 19.37 -13.80
N ARG A 108 10.52 18.69 -14.88
CA ARG A 108 9.66 18.27 -15.98
C ARG A 108 9.93 16.82 -16.34
N PRO A 109 9.80 15.87 -15.40
CA PRO A 109 10.27 14.49 -15.57
C PRO A 109 9.64 13.78 -16.79
N PHE A 110 8.50 14.26 -17.28
CA PHE A 110 7.78 13.72 -18.44
C PHE A 110 7.51 14.82 -19.50
N TYR A 111 8.49 15.70 -19.73
CA TYR A 111 8.38 16.84 -20.64
C TYR A 111 7.10 17.67 -20.39
N GLY A 112 6.35 18.01 -21.44
CA GLY A 112 5.08 18.74 -21.37
C GLY A 112 3.94 17.97 -20.68
N GLN A 113 4.07 16.65 -20.51
CA GLN A 113 3.06 15.79 -19.86
C GLN A 113 3.20 15.75 -18.32
N SER A 114 4.26 16.33 -17.77
CA SER A 114 4.57 16.30 -16.34
C SER A 114 3.41 16.77 -15.46
N ASN A 115 2.72 17.84 -15.86
CA ASN A 115 1.57 18.37 -15.12
C ASN A 115 0.37 17.40 -15.16
N PHE A 116 0.10 16.79 -16.32
CA PHE A 116 -0.97 15.80 -16.47
C PHE A 116 -0.71 14.59 -15.57
N PHE A 117 0.49 14.00 -15.61
CA PHE A 117 0.83 12.87 -14.76
C PHE A 117 0.83 13.23 -13.28
N ARG A 118 1.29 14.43 -12.91
CA ARG A 118 1.18 14.92 -11.53
C ARG A 118 -0.28 14.92 -11.06
N GLN A 119 -1.20 15.48 -11.85
CA GLN A 119 -2.63 15.49 -11.51
C GLN A 119 -3.18 14.07 -11.42
N MET A 120 -2.88 13.22 -12.40
CA MET A 120 -3.32 11.84 -12.41
C MET A 120 -2.86 11.08 -11.16
N ILE A 121 -1.58 11.22 -10.76
CA ILE A 121 -1.05 10.61 -9.54
C ILE A 121 -1.75 11.15 -8.29
N ILE A 122 -2.03 12.46 -8.22
CA ILE A 122 -2.75 13.07 -7.10
C ILE A 122 -4.18 12.49 -6.99
N HIS A 123 -4.91 12.40 -8.11
CA HIS A 123 -6.26 11.86 -8.13
C HIS A 123 -6.29 10.36 -7.84
N ALA A 124 -5.38 9.58 -8.43
CA ALA A 124 -5.25 8.15 -8.18
C ALA A 124 -4.98 7.85 -6.69
N ARG A 125 -4.13 8.64 -6.03
CA ARG A 125 -3.89 8.54 -4.58
C ARG A 125 -5.16 8.76 -3.75
N ARG A 126 -6.03 9.70 -4.14
CA ARG A 126 -7.33 9.91 -3.46
C ARG A 126 -8.25 8.71 -3.60
N LEU A 127 -8.08 7.92 -4.66
CA LEU A 127 -8.78 6.65 -4.88
C LEU A 127 -8.10 5.44 -4.22
N GLY A 128 -7.01 5.66 -3.46
CA GLY A 128 -6.24 4.59 -2.83
C GLY A 128 -5.37 3.79 -3.78
N GLN A 129 -5.14 4.28 -5.00
CA GLN A 129 -4.32 3.62 -6.00
C GLN A 129 -2.83 3.91 -5.80
N ILE A 130 -1.99 3.00 -6.30
CA ILE A 130 -0.54 3.12 -6.26
C ILE A 130 -0.05 3.35 -7.69
N CYS A 131 0.49 4.53 -7.97
CA CYS A 131 1.02 4.88 -9.29
C CYS A 131 2.54 4.78 -9.33
N PHE A 132 3.06 4.09 -10.34
CA PHE A 132 4.48 4.06 -10.69
C PHE A 132 4.68 4.68 -12.06
N GLY A 133 5.64 5.60 -12.18
CA GLY A 133 6.11 6.09 -13.47
C GLY A 133 7.32 5.26 -13.90
N PHE A 134 7.32 4.80 -15.15
CA PHE A 134 8.42 4.04 -15.76
C PHE A 134 8.96 4.82 -16.95
N ASN A 135 10.29 4.86 -17.05
CA ASN A 135 10.99 5.33 -18.23
C ASN A 135 11.45 4.14 -19.07
N THR A 136 11.41 4.25 -20.40
CA THR A 136 11.88 3.21 -21.32
C THR A 136 13.41 3.07 -21.32
N SER A 137 14.13 4.05 -20.78
CA SER A 137 15.60 4.08 -20.77
C SER A 137 16.28 3.34 -19.60
N GLY A 138 15.51 2.68 -18.72
CA GLY A 138 16.02 1.99 -17.53
C GLY A 138 15.77 2.75 -16.23
#